data_AF-A0A6C0JAK8-F1
#
_entry.id   AF-A0A6C0JAK8-F1
#
_cell.length_a   1.000
_cell.length_b   1.000
_cell.length_c   1.000
_cell.angle_alpha   90.00
_cell.angle_beta   90.00
_cell.angle_gamma   90.00
#
_symmetry.space_group_name_H-M   'P 1'
#
loop_
_entity.id
_entity.type
_entity.pdbx_description
1 polymer ?
#
loop_
_entity_poly.entity_id
_entity_poly.type
_entity_poly.pdbx_seq_one_letter_code
_entity_poly.pdbx_strand_id
1 'polypeptide(L)'
;MEPHTRPLHCTDLKRETVYVKDSNRWQKEDDNKTHLRKAVRIVADKNKQQLYPWQDENPDYEILDTPECEKFFEYAKVSLGGYGKDEGTKFENKIIHNVLKEVVVDKH
;
A
#
# COMPACT_ATOMS: atom_id res chain seq x y z
N MET A 1 -15.27 -14.04 0.02
CA MET A 1 -15.11 -13.49 -1.34
C MET A 1 -14.55 -14.59 -2.23
N GLU A 2 -15.35 -15.06 -3.19
CA GLU A 2 -14.96 -16.13 -4.12
C GLU A 2 -13.70 -15.73 -4.92
N PRO A 3 -12.79 -16.66 -5.25
CA PRO A 3 -11.55 -16.36 -5.95
C PRO A 3 -11.77 -15.46 -7.16
N HIS A 4 -12.69 -15.81 -8.07
CA HIS A 4 -12.96 -15.08 -9.32
C HIS A 4 -13.52 -13.65 -9.16
N THR A 5 -13.94 -13.27 -7.95
CA THR A 5 -14.45 -11.93 -7.64
C THR A 5 -13.34 -10.97 -7.18
N ARG A 6 -12.16 -11.47 -6.82
CA ARG A 6 -11.03 -10.64 -6.41
C ARG A 6 -10.37 -10.01 -7.65
N PRO A 7 -9.90 -8.77 -7.58
CA PRO A 7 -9.23 -8.11 -8.72
C PRO A 7 -7.77 -8.57 -8.93
N LEU A 8 -7.30 -9.56 -8.17
CA LEU A 8 -5.90 -10.02 -8.11
C LEU A 8 -5.82 -11.53 -7.94
N HIS A 9 -5.04 -12.20 -8.79
CA HIS A 9 -4.77 -13.65 -8.71
C HIS A 9 -3.27 -13.93 -8.86
N CYS A 10 -2.70 -14.68 -7.92
CA CYS A 10 -1.35 -15.23 -8.05
C CYS A 10 -1.44 -16.72 -8.39
N THR A 11 -0.85 -17.14 -9.51
CA THR A 11 -0.89 -18.53 -9.98
C THR A 11 0.38 -19.32 -9.65
N ASP A 12 1.46 -18.61 -9.33
CA ASP A 12 2.74 -19.16 -8.88
C ASP A 12 3.43 -18.14 -7.98
N LEU A 13 3.46 -18.41 -6.66
CA LEU A 13 4.09 -17.54 -5.68
C LEU A 13 5.63 -17.53 -5.80
N LYS A 14 6.26 -18.65 -6.20
CA LYS A 14 7.73 -18.74 -6.33
C LYS A 14 8.23 -17.87 -7.47
N ARG A 15 7.47 -17.81 -8.57
CA ARG A 15 7.76 -16.98 -9.74
C ARG A 15 7.04 -15.64 -9.73
N GLU A 16 6.30 -15.33 -8.66
CA GLU A 16 5.42 -14.17 -8.52
C GLU A 16 4.59 -13.89 -9.79
N THR A 17 4.04 -14.94 -10.40
CA THR A 17 3.18 -14.80 -11.58
C THR A 17 1.79 -14.35 -11.14
N VAL A 18 1.47 -13.10 -11.44
CA VAL A 18 0.26 -12.41 -10.95
C VAL A 18 -0.54 -11.88 -12.12
N TYR A 19 -1.86 -11.95 -11.99
CA TYR A 19 -2.82 -11.35 -12.90
C TYR A 19 -3.63 -10.31 -12.12
N VAL A 20 -3.75 -9.12 -12.72
CA VAL A 20 -4.53 -8.00 -12.20
C VAL A 20 -5.71 -7.77 -13.13
N LYS A 21 -6.91 -7.58 -12.56
CA LYS A 21 -8.09 -7.19 -13.31
C LYS A 21 -8.19 -5.67 -13.33
N ASP A 22 -7.86 -5.07 -14.46
CA ASP A 22 -7.99 -3.63 -14.70
C ASP A 22 -8.98 -3.38 -15.85
N SER A 23 -9.90 -2.44 -15.66
CA SER A 23 -10.91 -2.08 -16.67
C SER A 23 -11.66 -3.30 -17.25
N ASN A 24 -12.07 -4.22 -16.36
CA ASN A 24 -12.71 -5.50 -16.68
C ASN A 24 -11.89 -6.48 -17.53
N ARG A 25 -10.58 -6.27 -17.66
CA ARG A 25 -9.67 -7.15 -18.39
C ARG A 25 -8.59 -7.70 -17.46
N TRP A 26 -8.33 -8.99 -17.57
CA TRP A 26 -7.21 -9.62 -16.89
C TRP A 26 -5.93 -9.35 -17.68
N GLN A 27 -4.92 -8.83 -16.99
CA GLN A 27 -3.61 -8.58 -17.54
C GLN A 27 -2.57 -9.24 -16.63
N LYS A 28 -1.58 -9.87 -17.24
CA LYS A 28 -0.42 -10.36 -16.49
C LYS A 28 0.37 -9.14 -16.00
N GLU A 29 0.74 -9.15 -14.74
CA GLU A 29 1.57 -8.10 -14.17
C GLU A 29 2.97 -8.10 -14.80
N ASP A 30 3.57 -6.92 -14.93
CA ASP A 30 4.92 -6.76 -15.46
C ASP A 30 6.01 -7.03 -14.42
N ASP A 31 7.26 -7.16 -14.86
CA ASP A 31 8.40 -7.46 -13.97
C ASP A 31 8.63 -6.35 -12.92
N ASN A 32 8.23 -5.12 -13.24
CA ASN A 32 8.32 -3.96 -12.34
C ASN A 32 7.16 -3.89 -11.33
N LYS A 33 6.15 -4.75 -11.48
CA LYS A 33 4.91 -4.78 -10.69
C LYS A 33 4.15 -3.45 -10.72
N THR A 34 4.06 -2.83 -11.90
CA THR A 34 3.55 -1.46 -12.06
C THR A 34 2.14 -1.26 -11.48
N HIS A 35 1.20 -2.19 -11.74
CA HIS A 35 -0.18 -2.01 -11.25
C HIS A 35 -0.25 -2.20 -9.73
N LEU A 36 0.46 -3.18 -9.19
CA LEU A 36 0.57 -3.40 -7.75
C LEU A 36 1.20 -2.20 -7.03
N ARG A 37 2.29 -1.64 -7.55
CA ARG A 37 2.92 -0.44 -6.97
C ARG A 37 1.98 0.76 -7.01
N LYS A 38 1.26 0.94 -8.13
CA LYS A 38 0.22 1.98 -8.23
C LYS A 38 -0.87 1.79 -7.17
N ALA A 39 -1.35 0.56 -6.96
CA ALA A 39 -2.33 0.27 -5.92
C ALA A 39 -1.82 0.57 -4.50
N VAL A 40 -0.58 0.17 -4.19
CA VAL A 40 0.07 0.48 -2.90
C VAL A 40 0.16 1.99 -2.68
N ARG A 41 0.58 2.76 -3.70
CA ARG A 41 0.66 4.22 -3.62
C ARG A 41 -0.69 4.88 -3.41
N ILE A 42 -1.73 4.43 -4.10
CA ILE A 42 -3.10 4.94 -3.89
C ILE A 42 -3.56 4.73 -2.45
N VAL A 43 -3.23 3.59 -1.84
CA VAL A 43 -3.54 3.33 -0.43
C VAL A 43 -2.70 4.21 0.50
N ALA A 44 -1.41 4.40 0.22
CA ALA A 44 -0.55 5.30 0.98
C ALA A 44 -1.04 6.76 0.93
N ASP A 45 -1.49 7.23 -0.23
CA ASP A 45 -2.09 8.56 -0.39
C ASP A 45 -3.37 8.71 0.45
N LYS A 46 -4.21 7.68 0.52
CA LYS A 46 -5.39 7.66 1.38
C LYS A 46 -5.03 7.66 2.88
N ASN A 47 -3.97 6.97 3.26
CA ASN A 47 -3.46 7.00 4.63
C ASN A 47 -2.98 8.41 4.99
N LYS A 48 -2.22 9.06 4.10
CA LYS A 48 -1.81 10.46 4.28
C LYS A 48 -3.02 11.39 4.43
N GLN A 49 -4.09 11.18 3.66
CA GLN A 49 -5.31 11.98 3.78
C GLN A 49 -5.99 11.84 5.15
N GLN A 50 -5.74 10.78 5.93
CA GLN A 50 -6.24 10.65 7.29
C GLN A 50 -5.58 11.65 8.27
N LEU A 51 -4.46 12.27 7.89
CA LEU A 51 -3.84 13.31 8.70
C LEU A 51 -4.70 14.57 8.77
N TYR A 52 -5.44 14.92 7.71
CA TYR A 52 -6.27 16.13 7.68
C TYR A 52 -7.34 16.17 8.79
N PRO A 53 -8.24 15.17 8.91
CA PRO A 53 -9.22 15.19 9.99
C PRO A 53 -8.55 15.13 11.37
N TRP A 54 -7.40 14.46 11.49
CA TRP A 54 -6.67 14.43 12.75
C TRP A 54 -6.11 15.82 13.12
N GLN A 55 -5.60 16.58 12.15
CA GLN A 55 -5.14 17.96 12.35
C GLN A 55 -6.29 18.89 12.76
N ASP A 56 -7.47 18.74 12.14
CA ASP A 56 -8.67 19.52 12.48
C ASP A 56 -9.09 19.29 13.94
N GLU A 57 -8.92 18.08 14.47
CA GLU A 57 -9.20 17.72 15.86
C GLU A 57 -8.07 18.09 16.84
N ASN A 58 -6.84 18.28 16.36
CA ASN A 58 -5.66 18.50 17.19
C ASN A 58 -4.87 19.74 16.72
N PRO A 59 -5.44 20.96 16.78
CA PRO A 59 -4.85 22.17 16.19
C PRO A 59 -3.48 22.55 16.79
N ASP A 60 -3.20 22.12 18.01
CA ASP A 60 -1.93 22.38 18.71
C ASP A 60 -0.74 21.59 18.12
N TYR A 61 -0.96 20.73 17.12
CA TYR A 61 0.10 19.99 16.44
C TYR A 61 1.18 20.88 15.79
N GLU A 62 0.86 22.15 15.52
CA GLU A 62 1.80 23.14 14.98
C GLU A 62 2.70 23.78 16.06
N ILE A 63 2.34 23.62 17.33
CA ILE A 63 3.11 24.14 18.46
C ILE A 63 4.26 23.18 18.74
N LEU A 64 5.49 23.67 18.54
CA LEU A 64 6.70 22.91 18.82
C LEU A 64 6.76 22.42 20.26
N ASP A 65 7.42 21.29 20.48
CA ASP A 65 7.65 20.67 21.78
C ASP A 65 6.35 20.28 22.54
N THR A 66 5.26 20.03 21.80
CA THR A 66 4.02 19.45 22.34
C THR A 66 3.88 17.97 21.99
N PRO A 67 3.17 17.18 22.82
CA PRO A 67 2.84 15.78 22.49
C PRO A 67 2.07 15.63 21.17
N GLU A 68 1.25 16.62 20.82
CA GLU A 68 0.48 16.68 19.57
C GLU A 68 1.43 16.84 18.37
N CYS A 69 2.41 17.72 18.47
CA CYS A 69 3.43 17.89 17.43
C CYS A 69 4.25 16.60 17.23
N GLU A 70 4.67 15.94 18.32
CA GLU A 70 5.38 14.65 18.24
C GLU A 70 4.52 13.57 17.55
N LYS A 71 3.25 13.45 17.92
CA LYS A 71 2.30 12.52 17.29
C LYS A 71 2.10 12.83 15.81
N PHE A 72 2.02 14.10 15.43
CA PHE A 72 1.90 14.50 14.04
C PHE A 72 3.10 14.01 13.22
N PHE A 73 4.32 14.22 13.71
CA PHE A 73 5.52 13.71 13.04
C PHE A 73 5.53 12.19 12.93
N GLU A 74 5.10 11.47 13.98
CA GLU A 74 4.96 10.02 13.94
C GLU A 74 3.95 9.57 12.88
N TYR A 75 2.74 10.12 12.88
CA TYR A 75 1.69 9.77 11.92
C TYR A 75 2.06 10.15 10.49
N ALA A 76 2.68 11.30 10.27
CA ALA A 76 3.19 11.70 8.97
C ALA A 76 4.26 10.72 8.47
N LYS A 77 5.21 10.34 9.33
CA LYS A 77 6.26 9.38 8.99
C LYS A 77 5.70 8.02 8.60
N VAL A 78 4.74 7.50 9.36
CA VAL A 78 4.12 6.19 9.08
C VAL A 78 3.25 6.23 7.82
N SER A 79 2.50 7.32 7.62
CA SER A 79 1.57 7.45 6.49
C SER A 79 2.27 7.57 5.14
N LEU A 80 3.48 8.16 5.11
CA LEU A 80 4.26 8.36 3.89
C LEU A 80 5.03 7.10 3.43
N GLY A 81 5.11 6.05 4.25
CA GLY A 81 5.68 4.77 3.83
C GLY A 81 7.21 4.77 3.67
N GLY A 82 7.93 5.53 4.51
CA GLY A 82 9.40 5.55 4.58
C GLY A 82 10.03 6.87 4.16
N TYR A 83 11.31 7.06 4.50
CA TYR A 83 12.06 8.26 4.15
C TYR A 83 12.91 8.03 2.89
N GLY A 84 12.56 8.74 1.82
CA GLY A 84 13.28 8.68 0.56
C GLY A 84 12.95 7.45 -0.30
N LYS A 85 13.60 7.39 -1.47
CA LYS A 85 13.27 6.41 -2.53
C LYS A 85 13.59 4.96 -2.14
N ASP A 86 14.68 4.75 -1.42
CA ASP A 86 15.18 3.41 -1.09
C ASP A 86 14.30 2.72 -0.04
N GLU A 87 13.97 3.42 1.05
CA GLU A 87 13.03 2.90 2.05
C GLU A 87 11.63 2.70 1.46
N GLY A 88 11.13 3.68 0.68
CA GLY A 88 9.84 3.55 0.01
C GLY A 88 9.77 2.30 -0.87
N THR A 89 10.80 2.05 -1.67
CA THR A 89 10.87 0.85 -2.53
C THR A 89 10.91 -0.43 -1.69
N LYS A 90 11.67 -0.45 -0.59
CA LYS A 90 11.75 -1.60 0.32
C LYS A 90 10.40 -1.91 0.97
N PHE A 91 9.66 -0.90 1.42
CA PHE A 91 8.35 -1.07 2.02
C PHE A 91 7.30 -1.46 0.99
N GLU A 92 7.27 -0.84 -0.19
CA GLU A 92 6.42 -1.25 -1.31
C GLU A 92 6.62 -2.75 -1.63
N ASN A 93 7.88 -3.19 -1.77
CA ASN A 93 8.19 -4.60 -2.05
C ASN A 93 7.68 -5.54 -0.95
N LYS A 94 7.86 -5.17 0.32
CA LYS A 94 7.39 -5.96 1.47
C LYS A 94 5.86 -6.07 1.47
N ILE A 95 5.15 -4.96 1.21
CA ILE A 95 3.69 -4.94 1.15
C ILE A 95 3.21 -5.83 0.01
N ILE A 96 3.77 -5.66 -1.19
CA ILE A 96 3.38 -6.46 -2.36
C ILE A 96 3.59 -7.95 -2.08
N HIS A 97 4.76 -8.34 -1.57
CA HIS A 97 5.06 -9.74 -1.27
C HIS A 97 4.06 -10.34 -0.26
N ASN A 98 3.64 -9.58 0.75
CA ASN A 98 2.63 -10.02 1.70
C ASN A 98 1.25 -10.17 1.05
N VAL A 99 0.86 -9.23 0.18
CA VAL A 99 -0.41 -9.32 -0.59
C VAL A 99 -0.40 -10.57 -1.47
N LEU A 100 0.71 -10.88 -2.14
CA LEU A 100 0.80 -12.03 -3.06
C LEU A 100 0.55 -13.36 -2.35
N LYS A 101 0.97 -13.51 -1.09
CA LYS A 101 0.71 -14.72 -0.29
C LYS A 101 -0.78 -14.98 -0.06
N GLU A 102 -1.58 -13.91 0.04
CA GLU A 102 -3.01 -13.99 0.35
C GLU A 102 -3.91 -14.12 -0.89
N VAL A 103 -3.34 -13.93 -2.08
CA VAL A 103 -4.06 -13.99 -3.37
C VAL A 103 -3.64 -15.17 -4.25
N VAL A 104 -2.91 -16.13 -3.68
CA VAL A 104 -2.61 -17.39 -4.37
C VAL A 104 -3.91 -18.14 -4.62
N VAL A 105 -4.15 -18.51 -5.88
CA VAL A 105 -5.31 -19.33 -6.26
C VAL A 105 -4.97 -20.78 -5.92
N ASP A 106 -5.77 -21.39 -5.05
CA ASP A 106 -5.66 -22.82 -4.76
C ASP A 106 -5.99 -23.61 -6.03
N LYS A 107 -5.19 -24.64 -6.31
CA LYS A 107 -5.35 -25.50 -7.50
C LYS A 107 -6.20 -26.73 -7.19
N HIS A 108 -6.77 -26.80 -5.99
CA HIS A 108 -7.54 -27.94 -5.47
C HIS A 108 -9.00 -27.57 -5.23
#